data_AF-A0A0C5E8M5-F1
#
_entry.id   AF-A0A0C5E8M5-F1
#
_cell.length_a   1.000
_cell.length_b   1.000
_cell.length_c   1.000
_cell.angle_alpha   90.00
_cell.angle_beta   90.00
_cell.angle_gamma   90.00
#
_symmetry.space_group_name_H-M   'P 1'
#
loop_
_entity.id
_entity.type
_entity.pdbx_description
1 polymer ?
#
loop_
_entity_poly.entity_id
_entity_poly.type
_entity_poly.pdbx_seq_one_letter_code
_entity_poly.pdbx_strand_id
1 'polypeptide(L)'
;MRGSYLRHGLYSLALSGLGALAVCLALHYEFRRHGEGEPELVTAFAWMAWHWALPALALPALGCTLLGLKGPEPVSRPWRWGLALSYGPLLALALFCVLVAAEALRDNRLFIPVLPIGLGLALYLWRGFPAATVRPPAGA
;
A
#
# COMPACT_ATOMS: atom_id res chain seq x y z
N MET A 1 -7.51 15.42 -16.47
CA MET A 1 -6.51 14.36 -16.15
C MET A 1 -6.33 14.17 -14.65
N ARG A 2 -6.48 15.25 -13.84
CA ARG A 2 -6.30 15.22 -12.38
C ARG A 2 -7.23 14.25 -11.66
N GLY A 3 -8.48 14.13 -12.12
CA GLY A 3 -9.48 13.21 -11.55
C GLY A 3 -9.09 11.73 -11.61
N SER A 4 -8.32 11.30 -12.61
CA SER A 4 -7.84 9.91 -12.70
C SER A 4 -6.82 9.60 -11.59
N TYR A 5 -5.88 10.52 -11.35
CA TYR A 5 -4.89 10.41 -10.27
C TYR A 5 -5.54 10.45 -8.87
N LEU A 6 -6.55 11.29 -8.68
CA LEU A 6 -7.29 11.35 -7.41
C LEU A 6 -8.07 10.06 -7.14
N ARG A 7 -8.78 9.52 -8.14
CA ARG A 7 -9.47 8.22 -8.01
C ARG A 7 -8.48 7.10 -7.76
N HIS A 8 -7.35 7.07 -8.47
CA HIS A 8 -6.31 6.07 -8.27
C HIS A 8 -5.79 6.12 -6.83
N GLY A 9 -5.50 7.31 -6.30
CA GLY A 9 -5.05 7.46 -4.92
C GLY A 9 -6.08 7.09 -3.87
N LEU A 10 -7.36 7.44 -4.08
CA LEU A 10 -8.46 7.00 -3.22
C LEU A 10 -8.60 5.47 -3.20
N TYR A 11 -8.55 4.83 -4.37
CA TYR A 11 -8.59 3.37 -4.46
C TYR A 11 -7.36 2.71 -3.82
N SER A 12 -6.17 3.28 -4.01
CA SER A 12 -4.94 2.79 -3.37
C SER A 12 -5.02 2.88 -1.84
N LEU A 13 -5.56 3.99 -1.30
CA LEU A 13 -5.78 4.15 0.14
C LEU A 13 -6.84 3.18 0.66
N ALA A 14 -7.97 3.04 -0.04
CA ALA A 14 -9.05 2.14 0.35
C ALA A 14 -8.59 0.66 0.35
N LEU A 15 -7.90 0.23 -0.71
CA LEU A 15 -7.35 -1.12 -0.81
C LEU A 15 -6.28 -1.39 0.25
N SER A 16 -5.44 -0.40 0.56
CA SER A 16 -4.43 -0.53 1.62
C SER A 16 -5.07 -0.63 3.00
N GLY A 17 -6.13 0.15 3.26
CA GLY A 17 -6.92 0.05 4.48
C GLY A 17 -7.58 -1.32 4.64
N LEU A 18 -8.17 -1.86 3.56
CA LEU A 18 -8.75 -3.21 3.55
C LEU A 18 -7.69 -4.29 3.78
N GLY A 19 -6.51 -4.17 3.16
CA GLY A 19 -5.38 -5.07 3.37
C GLY A 19 -4.90 -5.06 4.83
N ALA A 20 -4.74 -3.88 5.43
CA ALA A 20 -4.37 -3.74 6.83
C ALA A 20 -5.41 -4.39 7.77
N LEU A 21 -6.70 -4.15 7.53
CA LEU A 21 -7.79 -4.78 8.29
C LEU A 21 -7.77 -6.31 8.19
N ALA A 22 -7.54 -6.86 6.99
CA ALA A 22 -7.46 -8.29 6.78
C ALA A 22 -6.31 -8.92 7.60
N VAL A 23 -5.14 -8.26 7.64
CA VAL A 23 -4.01 -8.74 8.43
C VAL A 23 -4.28 -8.60 9.93
N CYS A 24 -4.85 -7.49 10.39
CA CYS A 24 -5.24 -7.35 11.80
C CYS A 24 -6.22 -8.43 12.24
N LEU A 25 -7.19 -8.79 11.40
CA LEU A 25 -8.15 -9.85 11.69
C LEU A 25 -7.49 -11.24 11.72
N ALA A 26 -6.57 -11.52 10.79
CA ALA A 26 -5.82 -12.76 10.77
C ALA A 26 -4.97 -12.93 12.05
N LEU A 27 -4.24 -11.89 12.43
CA LEU A 27 -3.42 -11.87 13.66
C LEU A 27 -4.28 -12.01 14.91
N HIS A 28 -5.42 -11.31 14.99
CA HIS A 28 -6.32 -11.40 16.13
C HIS A 28 -6.94 -12.80 16.27
N TYR A 29 -7.29 -13.44 15.14
CA TYR A 29 -7.81 -14.80 15.14
C TYR A 29 -6.76 -15.83 15.57
N GLU A 30 -5.52 -15.68 15.12
CA GLU A 30 -4.41 -16.56 15.46
C GLU A 30 -4.06 -16.45 16.95
N PHE A 31 -3.98 -15.24 17.50
CA PHE A 31 -3.81 -14.98 18.94
C PHE A 31 -4.89 -15.68 19.79
N ARG A 32 -6.15 -15.63 19.34
CA ARG A 32 -7.29 -16.23 20.05
C ARG A 32 -7.31 -17.75 19.96
N ARG A 33 -6.78 -18.34 18.90
CA ARG A 33 -6.89 -19.78 18.63
C ARG A 33 -5.74 -20.60 19.21
N HIS A 34 -4.54 -20.05 19.31
CA HIS A 34 -3.36 -20.83 19.72
C HIS A 34 -2.82 -20.45 21.10
N GLY A 35 -3.18 -19.28 21.65
CA GLY A 35 -2.61 -18.77 22.89
C GLY A 35 -1.12 -18.46 22.67
N GLU A 36 -0.76 -17.18 22.67
CA GLU A 36 0.60 -16.71 22.36
C GLU A 36 1.23 -17.49 21.18
N GLY A 37 0.61 -17.40 19.99
CA GLY A 37 1.30 -17.75 18.74
C GLY A 37 2.62 -16.98 18.66
N GLU A 38 3.66 -17.58 18.05
CA GLU A 38 5.06 -17.14 18.20
C GLU A 38 5.18 -15.61 18.34
N PRO A 39 5.48 -15.13 19.56
CA PRO A 39 5.32 -13.72 19.88
C PRO A 39 6.20 -12.85 18.98
N GLU A 40 7.31 -13.36 18.47
CA GLU A 40 8.26 -12.58 17.68
C GLU A 40 7.69 -12.09 16.34
N LEU A 41 7.04 -12.95 15.56
CA LEU A 41 6.48 -12.56 14.25
C LEU A 41 5.30 -11.59 14.40
N VAL A 42 4.39 -11.85 15.35
CA VAL A 42 3.24 -10.96 15.57
C VAL A 42 3.65 -9.64 16.20
N THR A 43 4.62 -9.65 17.12
CA THR A 43 5.12 -8.42 17.74
C THR A 43 5.93 -7.59 16.75
N ALA A 44 6.76 -8.22 15.91
CA ALA A 44 7.42 -7.53 14.81
C ALA A 44 6.40 -6.95 13.82
N PHE A 45 5.34 -7.68 13.51
CA PHE A 45 4.27 -7.19 12.63
C PHE A 45 3.50 -6.03 13.24
N ALA A 46 3.09 -6.14 14.50
CA ALA A 46 2.37 -5.09 15.21
C ALA A 46 3.25 -3.86 15.37
N TRP A 47 4.53 -4.03 15.69
CA TRP A 47 5.48 -2.93 15.85
C TRP A 47 5.76 -2.23 14.50
N MET A 48 6.01 -2.99 13.44
CA MET A 48 6.27 -2.46 12.11
C MET A 48 5.01 -1.81 11.53
N ALA A 49 3.85 -2.45 11.66
CA ALA A 49 2.56 -1.86 11.27
C ALA A 49 2.28 -0.57 12.06
N TRP A 50 2.54 -0.55 13.37
CA TRP A 50 2.33 0.66 14.17
C TRP A 50 3.22 1.83 13.75
N HIS A 51 4.51 1.56 13.49
CA HIS A 51 5.47 2.61 13.15
C HIS A 51 5.44 3.01 11.67
N TRP A 52 5.11 2.09 10.76
CA TRP A 52 5.20 2.30 9.32
C TRP A 52 3.85 2.44 8.62
N ALA A 53 2.74 1.91 9.17
CA ALA A 53 1.43 2.07 8.54
C ALA A 53 0.95 3.53 8.55
N LEU A 54 1.24 4.27 9.62
CA LEU A 54 0.90 5.70 9.70
C LEU A 54 1.62 6.52 8.61
N PRO A 55 2.96 6.47 8.47
CA PRO A 55 3.65 7.10 7.34
C PRO A 55 3.16 6.59 5.98
N ALA A 56 2.94 5.28 5.85
CA ALA A 56 2.53 4.66 4.59
C ALA A 56 1.15 5.12 4.13
N LEU A 57 0.23 5.45 5.03
CA LEU A 57 -1.09 5.99 4.69
C LEU A 57 -1.10 7.51 4.62
N ALA A 58 -0.40 8.19 5.53
CA ALA A 58 -0.37 9.64 5.63
C ALA A 58 0.29 10.30 4.42
N LEU A 59 1.40 9.77 3.92
CA LEU A 59 2.12 10.33 2.77
C LEU A 59 1.29 10.35 1.48
N PRO A 60 0.67 9.24 1.04
CA PRO A 60 -0.19 9.26 -0.15
C PRO A 60 -1.49 10.03 0.09
N ALA A 61 -2.04 10.05 1.32
CA ALA A 61 -3.18 10.90 1.65
C ALA A 61 -2.84 12.39 1.54
N LEU A 62 -1.67 12.81 2.03
CA LEU A 62 -1.14 14.17 1.88
C LEU A 62 -0.89 14.50 0.41
N GLY A 63 -0.27 13.59 -0.35
CA GLY A 63 -0.07 13.75 -1.79
C GLY A 63 -1.38 13.96 -2.54
N CYS A 64 -2.41 13.16 -2.23
CA CYS A 64 -3.73 13.26 -2.86
C CYS A 64 -4.48 14.53 -2.46
N THR A 65 -4.45 14.90 -1.17
CA THR A 65 -5.12 16.12 -0.68
C THR A 65 -4.47 17.38 -1.25
N LEU A 66 -3.14 17.45 -1.28
CA LEU A 66 -2.41 18.54 -1.90
C LEU A 66 -2.70 18.61 -3.42
N LEU A 67 -2.80 17.48 -4.11
CA LEU A 67 -3.17 17.44 -5.54
C LEU A 67 -4.61 17.94 -5.74
N GLY A 68 -5.54 17.60 -4.84
CA GLY A 68 -6.92 18.05 -4.91
C GLY A 68 -7.07 19.57 -4.70
N LEU A 69 -6.32 20.12 -3.74
CA LEU A 69 -6.42 21.52 -3.32
C LEU A 69 -5.60 22.49 -4.18
N LYS A 70 -4.36 22.12 -4.51
CA LYS A 70 -3.38 22.99 -5.19
C LYS A 70 -2.72 22.32 -6.39
N GLY A 71 -3.19 21.14 -6.79
CA GLY A 71 -2.58 20.38 -7.88
C GLY A 71 -2.82 21.03 -9.25
N PRO A 72 -1.76 21.16 -10.07
CA PRO A 72 -1.87 21.70 -11.42
C PRO A 72 -2.69 20.79 -12.32
N GLU A 73 -3.41 21.39 -13.27
CA GLU A 73 -4.11 20.68 -14.33
C GLU A 73 -3.63 21.23 -15.69
N PRO A 74 -2.85 20.47 -16.49
CA PRO A 74 -2.47 19.07 -16.31
C PRO A 74 -1.38 18.83 -15.24
N VAL A 75 -1.33 17.62 -14.68
CA VAL A 75 -0.39 17.24 -13.61
C VAL A 75 1.05 17.29 -14.14
N SER A 76 1.86 18.19 -13.56
CA SER A 76 3.24 18.39 -13.99
C SER A 76 4.14 17.19 -13.63
N ARG A 77 5.32 17.12 -14.26
CA ARG A 77 6.32 16.06 -14.01
C ARG A 77 6.75 15.95 -12.53
N PRO A 78 7.06 17.04 -11.80
CA PRO A 78 7.42 16.93 -10.38
C PRO A 78 6.29 16.41 -9.51
N TRP A 79 5.03 16.75 -9.81
CA TRP A 79 3.88 16.20 -9.10
C TRP A 79 3.72 14.70 -9.30
N ARG A 80 3.98 14.19 -10.50
CA ARG A 80 3.95 12.75 -10.79
C ARG A 80 5.02 11.99 -10.00
N TRP A 81 6.24 12.50 -9.96
CA TRP A 81 7.33 11.89 -9.16
C TRP A 81 7.08 11.99 -7.66
N GLY A 82 6.60 13.15 -7.18
CA GLY A 82 6.26 13.34 -5.77
C GLY A 82 5.15 12.40 -5.32
N LEU A 83 4.11 12.23 -6.14
CA LEU A 83 3.08 11.23 -5.89
C LEU A 83 3.69 9.83 -5.89
N ALA A 84 4.44 9.42 -6.91
CA ALA A 84 5.05 8.09 -6.96
C ALA A 84 5.91 7.78 -5.72
N LEU A 85 6.73 8.73 -5.27
CA LEU A 85 7.52 8.60 -4.04
C LEU A 85 6.64 8.44 -2.79
N SER A 86 5.50 9.14 -2.73
CA SER A 86 4.56 9.00 -1.60
C SER A 86 3.92 7.61 -1.49
N TYR A 87 3.83 6.84 -2.58
CA TYR A 87 3.35 5.46 -2.54
C TYR A 87 4.44 4.43 -2.28
N GLY A 88 5.72 4.83 -2.29
CA GLY A 88 6.84 3.93 -1.98
C GLY A 88 6.69 3.20 -0.64
N PRO A 89 6.41 3.91 0.47
CA PRO A 89 6.17 3.27 1.76
C PRO A 89 4.95 2.32 1.76
N LEU A 90 3.92 2.66 0.99
CA LEU A 90 2.68 1.89 0.89
C LEU A 90 2.89 0.61 0.05
N LEU A 91 3.73 0.68 -0.99
CA LEU A 91 4.22 -0.49 -1.73
C LEU A 91 5.11 -1.39 -0.85
N ALA A 92 6.04 -0.80 -0.09
CA ALA A 92 6.90 -1.55 0.82
C ALA A 92 6.07 -2.29 1.89
N LEU A 93 5.04 -1.64 2.44
CA LEU A 93 4.11 -2.26 3.37
C LEU A 93 3.34 -3.42 2.72
N ALA A 94 2.86 -3.26 1.49
CA ALA A 94 2.16 -4.32 0.77
C ALA A 94 3.05 -5.55 0.50
N LEU A 95 4.30 -5.33 0.06
CA LEU A 95 5.26 -6.41 -0.16
C LEU A 95 5.67 -7.10 1.14
N PHE A 96 5.85 -6.34 2.22
CA PHE A 96 6.13 -6.90 3.54
C PHE A 96 4.98 -7.80 4.03
N CYS A 97 3.72 -7.36 3.85
CA CYS A 97 2.55 -8.18 4.17
C CYS A 97 2.54 -9.50 3.38
N VAL A 98 2.94 -9.47 2.10
CA VAL A 98 3.06 -10.69 1.28
C VAL A 98 4.13 -11.62 1.81
N LEU A 99 5.30 -11.10 2.19
CA LEU A 99 6.39 -11.92 2.74
C LEU A 99 5.96 -12.61 4.04
N VAL A 100 5.34 -11.87 4.96
CA VAL A 100 4.85 -12.44 6.22
C VAL A 100 3.74 -13.45 5.98
N ALA A 101 2.80 -13.15 5.10
CA ALA A 101 1.74 -14.10 4.75
C ALA A 101 2.30 -15.39 4.10
N ALA A 102 3.39 -15.29 3.35
CA ALA A 102 4.06 -16.45 2.74
C ALA A 102 4.77 -17.31 3.78
N GLU A 103 5.38 -16.68 4.79
CA GLU A 103 6.01 -17.37 5.91
C GLU A 103 4.96 -18.05 6.80
N ALA A 104 3.94 -17.29 7.22
CA ALA A 104 2.81 -17.79 8.01
C ALA A 104 1.98 -18.85 7.27
N LEU A 105 2.06 -18.94 5.93
CA LEU A 105 1.38 -19.97 5.15
C LEU A 105 1.83 -21.39 5.51
N ARG A 106 3.09 -21.54 5.93
CA ARG A 106 3.64 -22.84 6.33
C ARG A 106 2.91 -23.42 7.53
N ASP A 107 2.47 -22.54 8.43
CA ASP A 107 1.84 -22.91 9.70
C ASP A 107 0.32 -22.73 9.67
N ASN A 108 -0.19 -21.80 8.85
CA ASN A 108 -1.61 -21.44 8.84
C ASN A 108 -2.14 -21.02 7.46
N ARG A 109 -3.06 -21.84 6.94
CA ARG A 109 -3.73 -21.62 5.64
C ARG A 109 -4.67 -20.41 5.61
N LEU A 110 -4.98 -19.80 6.75
CA LEU A 110 -5.82 -18.59 6.80
C LEU A 110 -5.15 -17.36 6.16
N PHE A 111 -3.83 -17.40 5.94
CA PHE A 111 -3.09 -16.35 5.23
C PHE A 111 -3.11 -16.49 3.69
N ILE A 112 -3.65 -17.59 3.14
CA ILE A 112 -3.84 -17.78 1.69
C ILE A 112 -4.46 -16.55 1.00
N PRO A 113 -5.56 -15.93 1.49
CA PRO A 113 -6.16 -14.77 0.83
C PRO A 113 -5.31 -13.50 0.93
N VAL A 114 -4.41 -13.39 1.91
CA VAL A 114 -3.56 -12.19 2.09
C VAL A 114 -2.54 -12.07 0.97
N LEU A 115 -2.03 -13.20 0.45
CA LEU A 115 -1.08 -13.26 -0.66
C LEU A 115 -1.60 -12.61 -1.96
N PRO A 116 -2.71 -13.06 -2.57
CA PRO A 116 -3.22 -12.46 -3.80
C PRO A 116 -3.72 -11.03 -3.59
N ILE A 117 -4.23 -10.68 -2.40
CA ILE A 117 -4.64 -9.30 -2.08
C ILE A 117 -3.41 -8.38 -2.02
N GLY A 118 -2.37 -8.79 -1.30
CA GLY A 118 -1.13 -8.03 -1.16
C GLY A 118 -0.38 -7.88 -2.49
N LEU A 119 -0.27 -8.96 -3.27
CA LEU A 119 0.32 -8.92 -4.61
C LEU A 119 -0.51 -8.08 -5.58
N GLY A 120 -1.84 -8.22 -5.54
CA GLY A 120 -2.75 -7.42 -6.36
C GLY A 120 -2.62 -5.94 -6.06
N LEU A 121 -2.53 -5.57 -4.77
CA LEU A 121 -2.29 -4.20 -4.33
C LEU A 121 -0.91 -3.69 -4.80
N ALA A 122 0.15 -4.49 -4.63
CA ALA A 122 1.49 -4.11 -5.07
C ALA A 122 1.54 -3.87 -6.59
N LEU A 123 0.93 -4.75 -7.38
CA LEU A 123 0.84 -4.60 -8.84
C LEU A 123 -0.03 -3.40 -9.25
N TYR A 124 -1.12 -3.14 -8.54
CA TYR A 124 -1.99 -1.99 -8.78
C TYR A 124 -1.26 -0.67 -8.53
N LEU A 125 -0.55 -0.57 -7.40
CA LEU A 125 0.30 0.57 -7.07
C LEU A 125 1.41 0.74 -8.11
N TRP A 126 2.09 -0.35 -8.47
CA TRP A 126 3.17 -0.32 -9.46
C TRP A 126 2.70 0.15 -10.85
N ARG A 127 1.50 -0.30 -11.28
CA ARG A 127 0.92 0.08 -12.58
C ARG A 127 0.35 1.49 -12.62
N GLY A 128 -0.04 2.04 -11.47
CA GLY A 128 -0.68 3.34 -11.36
C GLY A 128 0.26 4.53 -11.53
N PHE A 129 1.57 4.33 -11.34
CA PHE A 129 2.57 5.37 -11.58
C PHE A 129 3.05 5.31 -13.02
N PRO A 130 3.07 6.45 -13.73
CA PRO A 130 3.54 6.44 -15.10
C PRO A 130 5.00 5.97 -15.10
N ALA A 131 5.25 4.91 -15.86
CA ALA A 131 6.58 4.56 -16.32
C ALA A 131 7.27 5.84 -16.82
N ALA A 132 8.56 5.98 -16.51
CA ALA A 132 9.39 7.16 -16.76
C ALA A 132 9.47 7.63 -18.24
N THR A 133 8.69 7.03 -19.14
CA THR A 133 8.71 7.17 -20.60
C THR A 133 7.39 7.69 -21.16
N VAL A 134 6.82 8.76 -20.61
CA VAL A 134 6.03 9.65 -21.47
C VAL A 134 7.04 10.55 -22.18
N ARG A 135 7.47 10.15 -23.38
CA ARG A 135 8.17 11.04 -24.30
C ARG A 135 7.37 12.34 -24.38
N PRO A 136 8.01 13.53 -24.31
CA PRO A 136 7.31 14.74 -24.68
C PRO A 136 6.74 14.54 -26.09
N PRO A 137 5.52 15.02 -26.39
CA PRO A 137 5.07 15.05 -27.77
C PRO A 137 6.15 15.78 -28.57
N ALA A 138 6.65 15.13 -29.63
CA ALA A 138 7.54 15.78 -30.56
C ALA A 138 6.74 16.90 -31.23
N GLY A 139 7.04 18.14 -30.86
CA GLY A 139 6.44 19.34 -31.44
C GLY A 139 5.42 20.03 -30.53
N ALA A 140 5.90 21.05 -29.81
CA ALA A 140 5.19 22.29 -29.51
C ALA A 140 6.24 23.39 -29.32
#